data_AF-A0A1C7N7B3-F1
#
_entry.id   AF-A0A1C7N7B3-F1
#
_cell.length_a   1.000
_cell.length_b   1.000
_cell.length_c   1.000
_cell.angle_alpha   90.00
_cell.angle_beta   90.00
_cell.angle_gamma   90.00
#
_symmetry.space_group_name_H-M   'P 1'
#
loop_
_entity.id
_entity.type
_entity.pdbx_description
1 polymer ?
#
loop_
_entity_poly.entity_id
_entity_poly.type
_entity_poly.pdbx_seq_one_letter_code
_entity_poly.pdbx_strand_id
1 'polypeptide(L)'
;MNFSCGCLFDKKVKEPHFKKSAHFEDLSASFAINAKNEQLGAHYSWLVQLHKPFQSKAYIEATFEDPTHPSDPIVVPAIQLQPEPPETFEHPRYYFLSPALGALDCKLYDIKITAYKDKTRQQVLTEHKNQLLSRINSDSCVKSEFIEKMRAAASYADWQEN
;
A
#
# COMPACT_ATOMS: atom_id res chain seq x y z
N MET A 1 -21.23 -1.58 0.92
CA MET A 1 -20.98 -0.34 1.71
C MET A 1 -19.48 -0.09 1.68
N ASN A 2 -19.01 1.13 1.39
CA ASN A 2 -17.57 1.43 1.39
C ASN A 2 -17.10 1.63 2.83
N PHE A 3 -16.14 0.81 3.29
CA PHE A 3 -15.60 0.89 4.64
C PHE A 3 -14.99 2.27 4.91
N SER A 4 -15.22 2.83 6.10
CA SER A 4 -14.52 4.04 6.58
C SER A 4 -14.62 4.16 8.10
N CYS A 5 -13.55 4.59 8.77
CA CYS A 5 -13.51 4.73 10.22
C CYS A 5 -12.87 6.06 10.62
N GLY A 6 -13.55 6.86 11.44
CA GLY A 6 -13.11 8.23 11.73
C GLY A 6 -13.09 9.18 10.52
N CYS A 7 -13.62 8.77 9.35
CA CYS A 7 -13.58 9.56 8.13
C CYS A 7 -14.94 10.05 7.67
N LEU A 8 -14.99 11.32 7.27
CA LEU A 8 -16.10 11.94 6.57
C LEU A 8 -15.63 12.35 5.17
N PHE A 9 -15.74 11.45 4.20
CA PHE A 9 -15.37 11.76 2.81
C PHE A 9 -16.49 12.55 2.13
N ASP A 10 -16.13 13.65 1.48
CA ASP A 10 -17.01 14.26 0.47
C ASP A 10 -17.18 13.27 -0.69
N LYS A 11 -18.36 13.27 -1.34
CA LYS A 11 -18.71 12.42 -2.49
C LYS A 11 -17.76 12.59 -3.69
N LYS A 12 -16.86 13.57 -3.63
CA LYS A 12 -15.88 13.91 -4.67
C LYS A 12 -14.56 13.12 -4.57
N VAL A 13 -14.27 12.46 -3.44
CA VAL A 13 -13.02 11.69 -3.29
C VAL A 13 -13.12 10.43 -4.15
N LYS A 14 -12.27 10.34 -5.17
CA LYS A 14 -12.20 9.19 -6.09
C LYS A 14 -11.18 8.18 -5.59
N GLU A 15 -11.53 6.90 -5.69
CA GLU A 15 -10.64 5.80 -5.38
C GLU A 15 -9.53 5.73 -6.45
N PRO A 16 -8.25 5.65 -6.05
CA PRO A 16 -7.17 5.38 -6.98
C PRO A 16 -7.37 4.04 -7.66
N HIS A 17 -7.07 3.97 -8.95
CA HIS A 17 -7.04 2.71 -9.69
C HIS A 17 -5.62 2.15 -9.70
N PHE A 18 -5.52 0.83 -9.73
CA PHE A 18 -4.27 0.13 -9.99
C PHE A 18 -3.70 0.52 -11.34
N LYS A 19 -2.39 0.77 -11.39
CA LYS A 19 -1.70 1.28 -12.57
C LYS A 19 -0.76 0.22 -13.13
N LYS A 20 -0.61 0.28 -14.45
CA LYS A 20 0.42 -0.43 -15.19
C LYS A 20 1.35 0.57 -15.86
N SER A 21 2.61 0.56 -15.46
CA SER A 21 3.70 1.36 -16.03
C SER A 21 4.52 0.53 -17.02
N ALA A 22 5.63 1.10 -17.51
CA ALA A 22 6.52 0.41 -18.44
C ALA A 22 7.08 -0.93 -17.89
N HIS A 23 7.30 -1.01 -16.57
CA HIS A 23 7.93 -2.16 -15.92
C HIS A 23 7.08 -2.80 -14.83
N PHE A 24 6.38 -1.98 -14.05
CA PHE A 24 5.61 -2.42 -12.89
C PHE A 24 4.11 -2.34 -13.13
N GLU A 25 3.39 -3.29 -12.55
CA GLU A 25 1.94 -3.35 -12.48
C GLU A 25 1.50 -3.59 -11.04
N ASP A 26 0.55 -2.77 -10.59
CA ASP A 26 -0.07 -2.88 -9.27
C ASP A 26 -0.94 -4.14 -9.18
N LEU A 27 -0.70 -4.95 -8.15
CA LEU A 27 -1.54 -6.11 -7.83
C LEU A 27 -2.43 -5.88 -6.61
N SER A 28 -1.89 -5.19 -5.61
CA SER A 28 -2.64 -4.80 -4.41
C SER A 28 -1.93 -3.65 -3.71
N ALA A 29 -2.68 -2.68 -3.22
CA ALA A 29 -2.13 -1.57 -2.45
C ALA A 29 -3.15 -1.20 -1.35
N SER A 30 -2.71 -1.15 -0.09
CA SER A 30 -3.58 -0.90 1.06
C SER A 30 -2.81 -0.42 2.30
N PHE A 31 -3.55 -0.14 3.37
CA PHE A 31 -2.99 0.02 4.71
C PHE A 31 -3.23 -1.26 5.52
N ALA A 32 -2.16 -1.90 5.99
CA ALA A 32 -2.24 -2.99 6.96
C ALA A 32 -2.44 -2.40 8.36
N ILE A 33 -3.55 -2.77 9.02
CA ILE A 33 -3.95 -2.21 10.31
C ILE A 33 -3.64 -3.19 11.44
N ASN A 34 -2.93 -2.71 12.45
CA ASN A 34 -2.66 -3.42 13.69
C ASN A 34 -3.60 -2.93 14.81
N ALA A 35 -4.55 -3.77 15.18
CA ALA A 35 -5.53 -3.50 16.24
C ALA A 35 -5.17 -4.19 17.57
N LYS A 36 -3.87 -4.41 17.85
CA LYS A 36 -3.43 -5.00 19.13
C LYS A 36 -3.78 -4.08 20.31
N ASN A 37 -3.54 -2.78 20.15
CA ASN A 37 -3.80 -1.74 21.15
C ASN A 37 -5.14 -1.03 20.87
N GLU A 38 -5.58 -0.16 21.79
CA GLU A 38 -6.79 0.66 21.61
C GLU A 38 -6.65 1.65 20.45
N GLN A 39 -5.47 2.28 20.34
CA GLN A 39 -5.06 3.02 19.15
C GLN A 39 -4.59 2.06 18.06
N LEU A 40 -5.01 2.35 16.83
CA LEU A 40 -4.67 1.58 15.65
C LEU A 40 -3.25 1.91 15.17
N GLY A 41 -2.44 0.88 14.97
CA GLY A 41 -1.22 1.00 14.16
C GLY A 41 -1.56 0.82 12.69
N ALA A 42 -0.87 1.52 11.79
CA ALA A 42 -1.02 1.34 10.35
C ALA A 42 0.33 1.16 9.67
N HIS A 43 0.35 0.45 8.54
CA HIS A 43 1.51 0.29 7.69
C HIS A 43 1.08 0.39 6.23
N TYR A 44 1.86 1.02 5.37
CA TYR A 44 1.70 0.86 3.93
C TYR A 44 2.00 -0.59 3.54
N SER A 45 1.14 -1.17 2.71
CA SER A 45 1.29 -2.50 2.13
C SER A 45 1.07 -2.40 0.63
N TRP A 46 2.10 -2.69 -0.16
CA TRP A 46 2.05 -2.58 -1.61
C TRP A 46 2.69 -3.79 -2.29
N LEU A 47 1.91 -4.46 -3.13
CA LEU A 47 2.32 -5.59 -3.95
C LEU A 47 2.27 -5.20 -5.42
N VAL A 48 3.39 -5.39 -6.11
CA VAL A 48 3.51 -5.17 -7.55
C VAL A 48 4.15 -6.38 -8.23
N GLN A 49 3.91 -6.51 -9.53
CA GLN A 49 4.68 -7.40 -10.38
C GLN A 49 5.56 -6.63 -11.36
N LEU A 50 6.74 -7.18 -11.64
CA LEU A 50 7.65 -6.70 -12.67
C LEU A 50 7.34 -7.42 -14.00
N HIS A 51 6.33 -6.94 -14.71
CA HIS A 51 5.86 -7.56 -15.97
C HIS A 51 6.88 -7.41 -17.12
N LYS A 52 7.75 -6.39 -17.05
CA LYS A 52 8.88 -6.23 -17.97
C LYS A 52 10.21 -6.22 -17.20
N PRO A 53 11.00 -7.30 -17.24
CA PRO A 53 12.25 -7.40 -16.48
C PRO A 53 13.34 -6.46 -17.01
N PHE A 54 14.27 -6.10 -16.15
CA PHE A 54 15.47 -5.35 -16.50
C PHE A 54 16.55 -6.28 -17.08
N GLN A 55 17.42 -5.76 -17.95
CA GLN A 55 18.54 -6.52 -18.52
C GLN A 55 19.57 -6.94 -17.46
N SER A 56 19.67 -6.18 -16.36
CA SER A 56 20.55 -6.46 -15.23
C SER A 56 19.76 -6.49 -13.93
N LYS A 57 20.35 -7.06 -12.87
CA LYS A 57 19.76 -7.04 -11.53
C LYS A 57 19.64 -5.60 -11.03
N ALA A 58 18.42 -5.10 -10.88
CA ALA A 58 18.12 -3.77 -10.37
C ALA A 58 17.98 -3.78 -8.84
N TYR A 59 18.25 -2.63 -8.22
CA TYR A 59 17.86 -2.36 -6.84
C TYR A 59 16.53 -1.61 -6.85
N ILE A 60 15.55 -2.08 -6.08
CA ILE A 60 14.18 -1.54 -6.09
C ILE A 60 13.81 -1.14 -4.66
N GLU A 61 13.23 0.04 -4.51
CA GLU A 61 12.69 0.55 -3.25
C GLU A 61 11.39 1.31 -3.48
N ALA A 62 10.57 1.40 -2.44
CA ALA A 62 9.41 2.26 -2.39
C ALA A 62 9.70 3.48 -1.51
N THR A 63 9.08 4.60 -1.88
CA THR A 63 8.99 5.85 -1.15
C THR A 63 7.53 6.09 -0.83
N PHE A 64 7.23 6.25 0.45
CA PHE A 64 5.89 6.55 0.96
C PHE A 64 5.90 7.89 1.66
N GLU A 65 4.80 8.64 1.56
CA GLU A 65 4.60 9.82 2.39
C GLU A 65 4.53 9.43 3.88
N ASP A 66 5.30 10.10 4.74
CA ASP A 66 5.14 9.99 6.19
C ASP A 66 4.03 10.95 6.66
N PRO A 67 2.90 10.43 7.19
CA PRO A 67 1.81 11.27 7.68
C PRO A 67 2.23 12.23 8.80
N THR A 68 3.21 11.83 9.63
CA THR A 68 3.70 12.60 10.78
C THR A 68 4.79 13.59 10.41
N HIS A 69 5.58 13.28 9.38
CA HIS A 69 6.68 14.12 8.89
C HIS A 69 6.65 14.22 7.35
N PRO A 70 5.73 15.00 6.74
CA PRO A 70 5.57 15.03 5.28
C PRO A 70 6.83 15.44 4.49
N SER A 71 7.79 16.12 5.14
CA SER A 71 9.08 16.48 4.55
C SER A 71 10.13 15.35 4.54
N ASP A 72 9.88 14.26 5.28
CA ASP A 72 10.80 13.13 5.42
C ASP A 72 10.10 11.81 5.01
N PRO A 73 10.12 11.45 3.72
CA PRO A 73 9.39 10.30 3.24
C PRO A 73 10.02 8.98 3.69
N ILE A 74 9.18 7.99 3.95
CA ILE A 74 9.61 6.64 4.34
C ILE A 74 10.13 5.91 3.11
N VAL A 75 11.39 5.49 3.14
CA VAL A 75 12.01 4.69 2.07
C VAL A 75 12.23 3.25 2.53
N VAL A 76 11.69 2.28 1.81
CA VAL A 76 11.83 0.85 2.13
C VAL A 76 12.30 0.02 0.93
N PRO A 77 13.25 -0.91 1.12
CA PRO A 77 13.68 -1.80 0.05
C PRO A 77 12.56 -2.80 -0.32
N ALA A 78 12.56 -3.25 -1.56
CA ALA A 78 11.64 -4.29 -2.01
C ALA A 78 11.97 -5.66 -1.38
N ILE A 79 10.93 -6.40 -1.00
CA ILE A 79 11.01 -7.82 -0.65
C ILE A 79 10.54 -8.62 -1.85
N GLN A 80 11.43 -9.36 -2.50
CA GLN A 80 11.04 -10.23 -3.61
C GLN A 80 10.36 -11.50 -3.06
N LEU A 81 9.13 -11.74 -3.47
CA LEU A 81 8.39 -12.93 -3.07
C LEU A 81 8.86 -14.15 -3.86
N GLN A 82 8.95 -15.29 -3.17
CA GLN A 82 9.17 -16.60 -3.77
C GLN A 82 7.85 -17.35 -3.76
N PRO A 83 7.43 -17.97 -4.88
CA PRO A 83 6.24 -18.80 -4.87
C PRO A 83 6.47 -20.06 -4.02
N GLU A 84 5.45 -20.50 -3.30
CA GLU A 84 5.49 -21.78 -2.59
C GLU A 84 5.19 -22.92 -3.58
N PRO A 85 5.95 -24.04 -3.57
CA PRO A 85 5.64 -25.17 -4.43
C PRO A 85 4.22 -25.71 -4.17
N PRO A 86 3.42 -26.04 -5.21
CA PRO A 86 3.78 -26.16 -6.62
C PRO A 86 3.54 -24.89 -7.47
N GLU A 87 3.21 -23.76 -6.85
CA GLU A 87 2.88 -22.53 -7.56
C GLU A 87 4.12 -21.92 -8.25
N THR A 88 3.87 -21.18 -9.33
CA THR A 88 4.89 -20.33 -9.97
C THR A 88 4.27 -18.97 -10.27
N PHE A 89 5.07 -17.91 -10.13
CA PHE A 89 4.67 -16.59 -10.58
C PHE A 89 5.13 -16.38 -12.02
N GLU A 90 4.21 -15.93 -12.89
CA GLU A 90 4.54 -15.55 -14.28
C GLU A 90 5.61 -14.44 -14.34
N HIS A 91 5.57 -13.53 -13.37
CA HIS A 91 6.48 -12.41 -13.24
C HIS A 91 7.01 -12.29 -11.80
N PRO A 92 8.24 -11.78 -11.60
CA PRO A 92 8.75 -11.48 -10.26
C PRO A 92 7.80 -10.52 -9.52
N ARG A 93 7.43 -10.88 -8.29
CA ARG A 93 6.57 -10.08 -7.42
C ARG A 93 7.39 -9.43 -6.32
N TYR A 94 7.12 -8.15 -6.06
CA TYR A 94 7.77 -7.36 -5.04
C TYR A 94 6.74 -6.83 -4.06
N TYR A 95 7.01 -7.08 -2.79
CA TYR A 95 6.22 -6.58 -1.67
C TYR A 95 6.97 -5.47 -0.95
N PHE A 96 6.27 -4.39 -0.63
CA PHE A 96 6.76 -3.26 0.14
C PHE A 96 5.88 -3.10 1.38
N LEU A 97 6.55 -3.01 2.54
CA LEU A 97 5.91 -2.82 3.83
C LEU A 97 6.62 -1.69 4.56
N SER A 98 5.88 -0.64 4.94
CA SER A 98 6.46 0.42 5.76
C SER A 98 6.63 -0.01 7.22
N PRO A 99 7.50 0.66 7.99
CA PRO A 99 7.37 0.72 9.45
C PRO A 99 5.98 1.20 9.87
N ALA A 100 5.69 1.09 11.17
CA ALA A 100 4.45 1.60 11.73
C ALA A 100 4.35 3.11 11.50
N LEU A 101 3.22 3.53 10.96
CA LEU A 101 2.85 4.94 10.81
C LEU A 101 2.40 5.46 12.17
N GLY A 102 2.87 6.65 12.55
CA GLY A 102 2.49 7.26 13.83
C GLY A 102 1.03 7.72 13.85
N ALA A 103 0.53 8.17 12.71
CA ALA A 103 -0.88 8.53 12.50
C ALA A 103 -1.28 8.24 11.05
N LEU A 104 -2.57 8.17 10.80
CA LEU A 104 -3.16 8.07 9.47
C LEU A 104 -4.37 8.99 9.39
N ASP A 105 -4.46 9.76 8.31
CA ASP A 105 -5.53 10.70 8.02
C ASP A 105 -6.43 10.20 6.90
N CYS A 106 -7.63 10.78 6.81
CA CYS A 106 -8.58 10.52 5.73
C CYS A 106 -8.18 11.26 4.44
N LYS A 107 -7.10 10.83 3.78
CA LYS A 107 -6.61 11.47 2.56
C LYS A 107 -5.98 10.49 1.58
N LEU A 108 -5.64 11.02 0.41
CA LEU A 108 -4.78 10.35 -0.55
C LEU A 108 -3.32 10.55 -0.14
N TYR A 109 -2.58 9.44 -0.11
CA TYR A 109 -1.15 9.40 0.13
C TYR A 109 -0.43 9.03 -1.16
N ASP A 110 0.59 9.80 -1.51
CA ASP A 110 1.40 9.50 -2.67
C ASP A 110 2.39 8.37 -2.36
N ILE A 111 2.46 7.40 -3.28
CA ILE A 111 3.37 6.26 -3.18
C ILE A 111 4.16 6.12 -4.49
N LYS A 112 5.45 5.79 -4.36
CA LYS A 112 6.35 5.69 -5.51
C LYS A 112 7.30 4.51 -5.36
N ILE A 113 7.48 3.74 -6.43
CA ILE A 113 8.59 2.81 -6.58
C ILE A 113 9.65 3.45 -7.45
N THR A 114 10.91 3.28 -7.06
CA THR A 114 12.07 3.65 -7.88
C THR A 114 12.94 2.41 -8.06
N ALA A 115 13.22 2.07 -9.31
CA ALA A 115 14.21 1.05 -9.64
C ALA A 115 15.50 1.75 -10.07
N TYR A 116 16.61 1.37 -9.46
CA TYR A 116 17.95 1.84 -9.76
C TYR A 116 18.78 0.73 -10.36
N LYS A 117 19.84 1.10 -11.07
CA LYS A 117 20.81 0.14 -11.60
C LYS A 117 21.41 -0.74 -10.50
N ASP A 118 21.69 -0.15 -9.35
CA ASP A 118 22.26 -0.82 -8.18
C ASP A 118 21.96 -0.03 -6.88
N LYS A 119 22.51 -0.50 -5.76
CA LYS A 119 22.30 0.08 -4.42
C LYS A 119 22.94 1.46 -4.22
N THR A 120 23.77 1.95 -5.13
CA THR A 120 24.34 3.31 -5.04
C THR A 120 23.31 4.39 -5.30
N ARG A 121 22.17 4.03 -5.90
CA ARG A 121 21.05 4.92 -6.25
C ARG A 121 21.43 6.05 -7.22
N GLN A 122 22.59 5.97 -7.87
CA GLN A 122 23.07 7.03 -8.77
C GLN A 122 22.32 7.09 -10.10
N GLN A 123 21.82 5.94 -10.59
CA GLN A 123 21.14 5.85 -11.88
C GLN A 123 19.75 5.23 -11.72
N VAL A 124 18.72 6.03 -11.98
CA VAL A 124 17.32 5.58 -12.04
C VAL A 124 17.06 4.88 -13.37
N LEU A 125 16.49 3.68 -13.31
CA LEU A 125 16.03 2.91 -14.48
C LEU A 125 14.58 3.24 -14.82
N THR A 126 13.70 3.30 -13.82
CA THR A 126 12.29 3.66 -13.98
C THR A 126 11.68 4.08 -12.64
N GLU A 127 10.59 4.83 -12.71
CA GLU A 127 9.69 5.09 -11.59
C GLU A 127 8.30 4.51 -11.85
N HIS A 128 7.58 4.20 -10.78
CA HIS A 128 6.17 3.83 -10.83
C HIS A 128 5.43 4.55 -9.71
N LYS A 129 4.40 5.35 -10.03
CA LYS A 129 3.72 6.24 -9.08
C LYS A 129 2.25 5.87 -8.96
N ASN A 130 1.77 5.70 -7.74
CA ASN A 130 0.35 5.55 -7.46
C ASN A 130 -0.05 6.38 -6.22
N GLN A 131 -1.33 6.31 -5.87
CA GLN A 131 -1.88 6.93 -4.67
C GLN A 131 -2.66 5.90 -3.87
N LEU A 132 -2.69 6.07 -2.56
CA LEU A 132 -3.49 5.26 -1.65
C LEU A 132 -4.47 6.14 -0.90
N LEU A 133 -5.76 5.81 -1.02
CA LEU A 133 -6.78 6.44 -0.20
C LEU A 133 -6.80 5.75 1.16
N SER A 134 -6.39 6.48 2.20
CA SER A 134 -6.69 6.04 3.55
C SER A 134 -8.16 6.32 3.83
N ARG A 135 -8.87 5.30 4.33
CA ARG A 135 -10.26 5.37 4.80
C ARG A 135 -10.35 5.34 6.33
N ILE A 136 -9.21 5.56 7.01
CA ILE A 136 -9.07 5.48 8.46
C ILE A 136 -8.39 6.75 8.95
N ASN A 137 -9.01 7.40 9.94
CA ASN A 137 -8.33 8.39 10.76
C ASN A 137 -7.92 7.74 12.09
N SER A 138 -6.64 7.55 12.34
CA SER A 138 -6.15 6.84 13.55
C SER A 138 -6.42 7.59 14.86
N ASP A 139 -6.66 8.90 14.79
CA ASP A 139 -6.85 9.74 15.97
C ASP A 139 -8.29 9.69 16.49
N SER A 140 -9.24 9.47 15.59
CA SER A 140 -10.67 9.40 15.90
C SER A 140 -11.26 7.99 15.81
N CYS A 141 -10.65 7.09 15.03
CA CYS A 141 -11.06 5.70 14.92
C CYS A 141 -10.37 4.85 15.99
N VAL A 142 -11.14 4.42 16.99
CA VAL A 142 -10.67 3.47 18.01
C VAL A 142 -10.89 2.02 17.58
N LYS A 143 -10.15 1.10 18.19
CA LYS A 143 -10.23 -0.34 17.91
C LYS A 143 -11.65 -0.92 17.85
N SER A 144 -12.53 -0.58 18.80
CA SER A 144 -13.89 -1.11 18.85
C SER A 144 -14.70 -0.74 17.60
N GLU A 145 -14.70 0.55 17.24
CA GLU A 145 -15.34 1.06 16.02
C GLU A 145 -14.77 0.39 14.77
N PHE A 146 -13.44 0.29 14.69
CA PHE A 146 -12.77 -0.34 13.55
C PHE A 146 -13.23 -1.80 13.34
N ILE A 147 -13.22 -2.60 14.40
CA ILE A 147 -13.60 -4.02 14.34
C ILE A 147 -15.08 -4.18 14.00
N GLU A 148 -15.95 -3.36 14.57
CA GLU A 148 -17.39 -3.37 14.25
C GLU A 148 -17.64 -3.09 12.77
N LYS A 149 -17.03 -2.01 12.25
CA LYS A 149 -17.19 -1.62 10.85
C LYS A 149 -16.56 -2.60 9.86
N MET A 150 -15.43 -3.22 10.21
CA MET A 150 -14.81 -4.27 9.40
C MET A 150 -15.71 -5.51 9.32
N ARG A 151 -16.33 -5.93 10.44
CA ARG A 151 -17.30 -7.04 10.44
C ARG A 151 -18.51 -6.72 9.57
N ALA A 152 -19.08 -5.54 9.71
CA ALA A 152 -20.22 -5.11 8.90
C ALA A 152 -19.87 -5.10 7.40
N ALA A 153 -18.69 -4.61 7.04
CA ALA A 153 -18.22 -4.61 5.65
C ALA A 153 -18.03 -6.03 5.09
N ALA A 154 -17.46 -6.94 5.88
CA ALA A 154 -17.28 -8.35 5.49
C ALA A 154 -18.63 -9.05 5.27
N SER A 155 -19.57 -8.91 6.20
CA SER A 155 -20.91 -9.51 6.05
C SER A 155 -21.67 -8.97 4.83
N TYR A 156 -21.46 -7.71 4.45
CA TYR A 156 -22.07 -7.14 3.25
C TYR A 156 -21.44 -7.67 1.95
N ALA A 157 -20.15 -7.98 1.94
CA ALA A 157 -19.48 -8.59 0.79
C ALA A 157 -20.02 -10.00 0.53
N ASP A 158 -20.14 -10.82 1.59
CA ASP A 158 -20.70 -12.17 1.50
C ASP A 158 -22.15 -12.19 0.96
N TRP A 159 -22.92 -11.13 1.23
CA TRP A 159 -24.29 -10.98 0.74
C TRP A 159 -24.40 -10.56 -0.72
N GLN A 160 -23.36 -9.96 -1.32
CA GLN A 160 -23.37 -9.58 -2.74
C GLN A 160 -22.75 -10.65 -3.64
N GLU A 161 -22.02 -11.60 -3.07
CA GLU A 161 -21.46 -12.75 -3.80
C GLU A 161 -22.44 -13.95 -3.88
N ASN A 162 -23.61 -13.87 -3.24
CA ASN A 162 -24.73 -14.82 -3.35
C ASN A 162 -25.92 -14.24 -4.12
#